data_AF-A0A843VDU9-F1
#
_entry.id   AF-A0A843VDU9-F1
#
_cell.length_a   1.000
_cell.length_b   1.000
_cell.length_c   1.000
_cell.angle_alpha   90.00
_cell.angle_beta   90.00
_cell.angle_gamma   90.00
#
_symmetry.space_group_name_H-M   'P 1'
#
loop_
_entity.id
_entity.type
_entity.pdbx_description
1 polymer ?
#
loop_
_entity_poly.entity_id
_entity_poly.type
_entity_poly.pdbx_seq_one_letter_code
_entity_poly.pdbx_strand_id
1 'polypeptide(L)'
;MEGGGGSNNQGPAQGAAANVNVAPAAAAAGDWRVQLPPGARDRIVNKILDTLQRHLPICEKEGLDELRRIAERFEEKIYNIAGNQVLSNL
;
A
#
# COMPACT_ATOMS: atom_id res chain seq x y z
N MET A 1 51.19 -31.67 -41.23
CA MET A 1 51.23 -32.69 -40.18
C MET A 1 51.10 -31.93 -38.87
N GLU A 2 49.88 -31.56 -38.47
CA GLU A 2 48.97 -32.40 -37.65
C GLU A 2 49.66 -32.85 -36.36
N GLY A 3 49.17 -32.60 -35.14
CA GLY A 3 47.91 -32.02 -34.71
C GLY A 3 47.82 -32.09 -33.18
N GLY A 4 46.63 -31.81 -32.64
CA GLY A 4 46.22 -32.28 -31.31
C GLY A 4 46.20 -31.24 -30.20
N GLY A 5 45.10 -30.49 -30.12
CA GLY A 5 44.75 -29.67 -28.96
C GLY A 5 44.17 -30.48 -27.79
N GLY A 6 44.20 -29.86 -26.61
CA GLY A 6 43.54 -30.31 -25.40
C GLY A 6 43.41 -29.17 -24.38
N SER A 7 42.24 -28.51 -24.39
CA SER A 7 41.34 -28.29 -23.24
C SER A 7 41.95 -28.21 -21.82
N ASN A 8 41.69 -27.24 -20.93
CA ASN A 8 40.61 -26.27 -20.66
C ASN A 8 41.26 -25.19 -19.73
N ASN A 9 40.69 -24.04 -19.34
CA ASN A 9 39.32 -23.65 -19.06
C ASN A 9 39.30 -22.11 -18.87
N GLN A 10 38.13 -21.49 -19.07
CA GLN A 10 37.71 -20.12 -18.71
C GLN A 10 37.67 -19.06 -19.83
N GLY A 11 36.45 -18.83 -20.29
CA GLY A 11 35.94 -17.53 -20.73
C GLY A 11 34.41 -17.52 -20.58
N PRO A 12 33.71 -16.37 -20.74
CA PRO A 12 34.19 -14.99 -20.71
C PRO A 12 33.62 -14.20 -19.52
N ALA A 13 34.17 -13.00 -19.33
CA ALA A 13 33.60 -11.96 -18.49
C ALA A 13 32.20 -11.54 -18.97
N GLN A 14 31.23 -11.51 -18.05
CA GLN A 14 29.97 -10.76 -18.06
C GLN A 14 29.60 -10.64 -16.57
N GLY A 15 29.73 -9.50 -15.90
CA GLY A 15 29.12 -8.24 -16.29
C GLY A 15 27.66 -8.20 -15.82
N ALA A 16 27.42 -8.29 -14.51
CA ALA A 16 26.25 -7.71 -13.85
C ALA A 16 26.51 -7.76 -12.35
N ALA A 17 26.93 -6.63 -11.78
CA ALA A 17 26.86 -6.43 -10.35
C ALA A 17 25.46 -6.84 -9.89
N ALA A 18 25.39 -7.70 -8.87
CA ALA A 18 24.15 -7.95 -8.16
C ALA A 18 23.71 -6.60 -7.60
N ASN A 19 22.87 -5.90 -8.35
CA ASN A 19 22.07 -4.80 -7.84
C ASN A 19 21.05 -5.43 -6.90
N VAL A 20 21.50 -5.81 -5.70
CA VAL A 20 20.60 -5.82 -4.57
C VAL A 20 20.31 -4.35 -4.32
N ASN A 21 19.29 -3.84 -5.01
CA ASN A 21 18.72 -2.55 -4.74
C ASN A 21 18.08 -2.64 -3.36
N VAL A 22 18.89 -2.59 -2.30
CA VAL A 22 18.42 -2.26 -0.96
C VAL A 22 18.18 -0.76 -0.97
N ALA A 23 17.05 -0.39 -1.55
CA ALA A 23 16.36 0.83 -1.21
C ALA A 23 14.87 0.56 -1.47
N PRO A 24 13.98 0.91 -0.52
CA PRO A 24 13.99 2.29 -0.07
C PRO A 24 13.50 2.51 1.36
N ALA A 25 14.44 2.68 2.30
CA ALA A 25 14.13 3.42 3.54
C ALA A 25 13.63 4.85 3.23
N ALA A 26 14.00 5.40 2.07
CA ALA A 26 13.54 6.70 1.58
C ALA A 26 12.10 6.72 1.03
N ALA A 27 11.56 5.61 0.49
CA ALA A 27 10.16 5.57 0.05
C ALA A 27 9.23 5.31 1.23
N ALA A 28 9.70 4.62 2.27
CA ALA A 28 8.97 4.51 3.54
C ALA A 28 8.83 5.87 4.23
N ALA A 29 9.84 6.75 4.17
CA ALA A 29 9.74 8.12 4.71
C ALA A 29 8.70 9.00 3.97
N GLY A 30 8.35 8.65 2.72
CA GLY A 30 7.33 9.32 1.91
C GLY A 30 6.00 8.58 1.79
N ASP A 31 5.91 7.33 2.28
CA ASP A 31 4.66 6.58 2.28
C ASP A 31 3.76 7.14 3.38
N TRP A 32 2.70 7.81 2.97
CA TRP A 32 1.73 8.41 3.88
C TRP A 32 1.04 7.35 4.77
N ARG A 33 1.03 6.07 4.35
CA ARG A 33 0.43 4.98 5.13
C ARG A 33 1.20 4.67 6.40
N VAL A 34 2.53 4.74 6.37
CA VAL A 34 3.35 4.47 7.57
C VAL A 34 3.34 5.64 8.56
N GLN A 35 2.83 6.80 8.14
CA GLN A 35 2.71 8.01 8.97
C GLN A 35 1.36 8.11 9.70
N LEU A 36 0.40 7.23 9.39
CA LEU A 36 -0.91 7.24 10.04
C LEU A 36 -0.79 6.84 11.51
N PRO A 37 -1.32 7.66 12.45
CA PRO A 37 -1.44 7.26 13.84
C PRO A 37 -2.26 5.98 13.99
N PRO A 38 -1.99 5.16 15.03
CA PRO A 38 -2.87 4.06 15.40
C PRO A 38 -4.32 4.54 15.56
N GLY A 39 -5.26 3.85 14.93
CA GLY A 39 -6.69 4.20 14.96
C GLY A 39 -7.11 5.35 14.03
N ALA A 40 -6.21 5.95 13.24
CA ALA A 40 -6.58 6.98 12.27
C ALA A 40 -7.58 6.45 11.22
N ARG A 41 -7.40 5.20 10.77
CA ARG A 41 -8.31 4.54 9.83
C ARG A 41 -9.71 4.34 10.44
N ASP A 42 -9.79 3.90 11.70
CA ASP A 42 -11.07 3.79 12.42
C ASP A 42 -11.78 5.15 12.55
N ARG A 43 -11.03 6.22 12.82
CA ARG A 43 -11.60 7.59 12.85
C ARG A 43 -12.16 8.00 11.50
N ILE A 44 -11.50 7.64 10.40
CA ILE A 44 -12.00 7.92 9.05
C ILE A 44 -13.29 7.13 8.79
N VAL A 45 -13.32 5.84 9.13
CA VAL A 45 -14.55 5.01 9.04
C VAL A 45 -15.68 5.65 9.83
N ASN A 46 -15.43 6.08 11.06
CA ASN A 46 -16.44 6.74 11.90
C ASN A 46 -16.96 8.04 11.27
N LYS A 47 -16.08 8.88 10.70
CA LYS A 47 -16.49 10.10 10.00
C LYS A 47 -17.36 9.82 8.77
N ILE A 48 -17.03 8.78 8.01
CA ILE A 48 -17.84 8.35 6.87
C ILE A 48 -19.20 7.86 7.37
N LEU A 49 -19.22 7.01 8.40
CA LEU A 49 -20.43 6.49 9.02
C LEU A 49 -21.33 7.61 9.56
N ASP A 50 -20.78 8.61 10.26
CA ASP A 50 -21.49 9.79 10.75
C ASP A 50 -22.09 10.63 9.62
N THR A 51 -21.41 10.66 8.47
CA THR A 51 -21.90 11.35 7.28
C THR A 51 -23.06 10.57 6.66
N LEU A 52 -22.92 9.26 6.50
CA LEU A 52 -23.98 8.39 5.98
C LEU A 52 -25.23 8.46 6.86
N GLN A 53 -25.09 8.37 8.18
CA GLN A 53 -26.21 8.47 9.12
C GLN A 53 -26.95 9.82 9.04
N ARG A 54 -26.21 10.93 8.87
CA ARG A 54 -26.82 12.27 8.73
C ARG A 54 -27.63 12.43 7.46
N HIS A 55 -27.28 11.71 6.39
CA HIS A 55 -27.96 11.80 5.10
C HIS A 55 -28.99 10.70 4.87
N LEU A 56 -29.06 9.70 5.74
CA LEU A 56 -30.01 8.59 5.66
C LEU A 56 -30.97 8.68 6.87
N PRO A 57 -32.11 9.36 6.71
CA PRO A 57 -32.95 9.79 7.83
C PRO A 57 -33.60 8.66 8.64
N ILE A 58 -33.49 7.39 8.22
CA ILE A 58 -34.05 6.23 8.92
C ILE A 58 -33.12 5.03 8.71
N CYS A 59 -32.45 4.58 9.76
CA CYS A 59 -31.77 3.29 9.80
C CYS A 59 -32.07 2.63 11.15
N GLU A 60 -32.72 1.47 11.12
CA GLU A 60 -32.81 0.58 12.28
C GLU A 60 -31.42 -0.01 12.60
N LYS A 61 -31.30 -0.76 13.69
CA LYS A 61 -30.01 -1.37 14.11
C LYS A 61 -29.35 -2.18 12.98
N GLU A 62 -30.13 -2.94 12.22
CA GLU A 62 -29.66 -3.70 11.04
C GLU A 62 -29.07 -2.77 9.96
N GLY A 63 -29.66 -1.58 9.78
CA GLY A 63 -29.18 -0.58 8.83
C GLY A 63 -27.85 0.04 9.25
N LEU A 64 -27.65 0.26 10.56
CA LEU A 64 -26.38 0.81 11.08
C LEU A 64 -25.19 -0.11 10.82
N ASP A 65 -25.37 -1.42 10.97
CA ASP A 65 -24.32 -2.41 10.67
C ASP A 65 -23.96 -2.41 9.17
N GLU A 66 -24.96 -2.26 8.29
CA GLU A 66 -24.75 -2.14 6.85
C GLU A 66 -24.03 -0.83 6.49
N LEU A 67 -24.41 0.29 7.11
CA LEU A 67 -23.70 1.57 6.92
C LEU A 67 -22.25 1.48 7.38
N ARG A 68 -21.98 0.77 8.49
CA ARG A 68 -20.61 0.56 8.96
C ARG A 68 -19.80 -0.27 7.97
N ARG A 69 -20.36 -1.36 7.43
CA ARG A 69 -19.69 -2.15 6.36
C ARG A 69 -19.43 -1.32 5.10
N ILE A 70 -20.37 -0.44 4.74
CA ILE A 70 -20.19 0.47 3.61
C ILE A 70 -19.03 1.43 3.91
N ALA A 71 -19.00 2.05 5.08
CA ALA A 71 -17.94 2.96 5.49
C ALA A 71 -16.55 2.28 5.48
N GLU A 72 -16.46 1.06 6.02
CA GLU A 72 -15.22 0.25 6.00
C GLU A 72 -14.75 -0.04 4.57
N ARG A 73 -15.66 -0.47 3.67
CA ARG A 73 -15.31 -0.74 2.27
C ARG A 73 -14.87 0.52 1.52
N PHE A 74 -15.49 1.66 1.80
CA PHE A 74 -15.08 2.93 1.22
C PHE A 74 -13.69 3.34 1.68
N GLU A 75 -13.44 3.31 2.99
CA GLU A 75 -12.14 3.64 3.56
C GLU A 75 -11.06 2.72 3.02
N GLU A 76 -11.27 1.40 3.01
CA GLU A 76 -10.30 0.42 2.53
C GLU A 76 -9.97 0.63 1.05
N LYS A 77 -10.99 0.88 0.23
CA LYS A 77 -10.79 1.14 -1.20
C LYS A 77 -9.91 2.36 -1.42
N ILE A 78 -10.21 3.48 -0.75
CA ILE A 78 -9.40 4.71 -0.85
C ILE A 78 -8.00 4.48 -0.29
N TYR A 79 -7.89 3.82 0.86
CA TYR A 79 -6.63 3.49 1.49
C TYR A 79 -5.73 2.67 0.57
N ASN A 80 -6.27 1.81 -0.31
CA ASN A 80 -5.45 1.02 -1.23
C ASN A 80 -5.08 1.77 -2.51
N ILE A 81 -5.92 2.68 -3.01
CA ILE A 81 -5.68 3.37 -4.29
C ILE A 81 -4.98 4.73 -4.14
N ALA A 82 -5.07 5.37 -2.98
CA ALA A 82 -4.56 6.73 -2.80
C ALA A 82 -3.02 6.76 -2.79
N GLY A 83 -2.45 7.68 -3.57
CA GLY A 83 -0.99 7.88 -3.66
C GLY A 83 -0.44 8.82 -2.60
N ASN A 84 -1.29 9.65 -1.98
CA ASN A 84 -0.90 10.59 -0.92
C ASN A 84 -2.06 10.84 0.04
N GLN A 85 -1.73 11.49 1.17
CA GLN A 85 -2.71 12.06 2.09
C GLN A 85 -2.63 13.59 2.03
N VAL A 86 -3.78 14.25 1.87
CA VAL A 86 -3.88 15.69 2.07
C VAL A 86 -4.20 15.92 3.54
N LEU A 87 -3.26 16.48 4.30
CA LEU A 87 -3.44 16.83 5.71
C LEU A 87 -4.57 17.87 5.84
N SER A 88 -5.79 17.38 6.07
CA SER A 88 -6.91 18.18 6.55
C SER A 88 -7.21 17.63 7.93
N ASN A 89 -7.09 18.44 8.98
CA ASN A 89 -7.18 18.01 10.39
C ASN A 89 -8.21 16.88 10.59
N LEU A 90 -7.69 15.64 10.66
CA LEU A 90 -8.45 14.44 10.96
C LEU A 90 -8.73 14.38 12.46
#